data_AF-A0A4R3U8B5-F1
#
_entry.id   AF-A0A4R3U8B5-F1
#
_cell.length_a   1.000
_cell.length_b   1.000
_cell.length_c   1.000
_cell.angle_alpha   90.00
_cell.angle_beta   90.00
_cell.angle_gamma   90.00
#
_symmetry.space_group_name_H-M   'P 1'
#
loop_
_entity.id
_entity.type
_entity.pdbx_description
1 polymer ?
#
loop_
_entity_poly.entity_id
_entity_poly.type
_entity_poly.pdbx_seq_one_letter_code
_entity_poly.pdbx_strand_id
1 'polypeptide(L)'
;MLSAPTRSGKGVGVVIPNLLNFPDSVVVLDIKGENYAITAGFRSKYSKVFALSPFDKDARSHRWNPLSTVRDDPLHHVVDLLSIGQVLFPSEGAGVSETFFNDHARNMFLGLGLLLLETPELPLTIGEMLRQASGKGRPLADHLQAMLSERRYSEACVNALQRLLSNSENTTPMATPNCSTRGHPNCSRQDAGIMWGPR
;
A
#
# COMPACT_ATOMS: atom_id res chain seq x y z
N MET A 1 -4.93 14.19 -27.68
CA MET A 1 -5.18 12.80 -27.23
C MET A 1 -4.85 11.86 -28.38
N LEU A 2 -3.88 10.94 -28.22
CA LEU A 2 -3.58 9.92 -29.23
C LEU A 2 -4.50 8.72 -29.03
N SER A 3 -5.46 8.52 -29.94
CA SER A 3 -6.32 7.34 -29.95
C SER A 3 -5.90 6.41 -31.08
N ALA A 4 -5.43 5.21 -30.73
CA ALA A 4 -4.98 4.22 -31.71
C ALA A 4 -5.34 2.79 -31.22
N PRO A 5 -5.95 1.94 -32.07
CA PRO A 5 -6.32 0.56 -31.72
C PRO A 5 -5.16 -0.27 -31.18
N THR A 6 -5.44 -1.40 -30.53
CA THR A 6 -4.38 -2.37 -30.18
C THR A 6 -3.68 -2.87 -31.46
N ARG A 7 -2.36 -3.12 -31.38
CA ARG A 7 -1.52 -3.56 -32.52
C ARG A 7 -1.40 -2.57 -33.71
N SER A 8 -1.85 -1.33 -33.58
CA SER A 8 -1.69 -0.26 -34.59
C SER A 8 -0.27 0.34 -34.70
N GLY A 9 0.71 -0.23 -34.00
CA GLY A 9 2.08 0.28 -34.00
C GLY A 9 2.32 1.51 -33.10
N LYS A 10 1.35 1.95 -32.27
CA LYS A 10 1.53 3.14 -31.40
C LYS A 10 2.80 3.13 -30.53
N GLY A 11 3.24 1.95 -30.09
CA GLY A 11 4.48 1.80 -29.31
C GLY A 11 5.71 2.18 -30.14
N VAL A 12 5.86 1.54 -31.30
CA VAL A 12 7.01 1.73 -32.21
C VAL A 12 6.95 3.05 -32.97
N GLY A 13 5.76 3.48 -33.38
CA GLY A 13 5.59 4.68 -34.22
C GLY A 13 5.48 5.99 -33.44
N VAL A 14 5.18 5.95 -32.14
CA VAL A 14 4.97 7.17 -31.34
C VAL A 14 5.67 7.12 -29.99
N VAL A 15 5.43 6.11 -29.17
CA VAL A 15 5.93 6.09 -27.78
C VAL A 15 7.46 6.01 -27.74
N ILE A 16 8.06 5.00 -28.37
CA ILE A 16 9.51 4.79 -28.37
C ILE A 16 10.25 5.98 -29.02
N PRO A 17 9.85 6.49 -30.22
CA PRO A 17 10.48 7.67 -30.80
C PRO A 17 10.46 8.89 -29.88
N ASN A 18 9.33 9.14 -29.20
CA ASN A 18 9.25 10.24 -28.23
C ASN A 18 10.18 10.01 -27.03
N LEU A 19 10.26 8.79 -26.50
CA LEU A 19 11.17 8.50 -25.38
C LEU A 19 12.65 8.64 -25.75
N LEU A 20 12.99 8.47 -27.03
CA LEU A 20 14.35 8.63 -27.55
C LEU A 20 14.67 10.07 -28.01
N ASN A 21 13.68 10.94 -28.12
CA ASN A 21 13.87 12.31 -28.62
C ASN A 21 13.53 13.40 -27.59
N PHE A 22 12.61 13.13 -26.65
CA PHE A 22 12.19 14.09 -25.65
C PHE A 22 13.27 14.26 -24.57
N PRO A 23 13.83 15.48 -24.40
CA PRO A 23 15.03 15.70 -23.58
C PRO A 23 14.75 15.71 -22.07
N ASP A 24 13.52 16.02 -21.66
CA ASP A 24 13.17 16.21 -20.26
C ASP A 24 12.62 14.93 -19.61
N SER A 25 12.26 15.03 -18.33
CA SER A 25 11.70 13.95 -17.52
C SER A 25 10.38 13.42 -18.09
N VAL A 26 10.20 12.09 -18.02
CA VAL A 26 9.00 11.39 -18.50
C VAL A 26 8.53 10.36 -17.47
N VAL A 27 7.22 10.21 -17.34
CA VAL A 27 6.58 9.12 -16.60
C VAL A 27 5.77 8.29 -17.59
N VAL A 28 5.98 6.99 -17.61
CA VAL A 28 5.40 6.09 -18.61
C VAL A 28 4.73 4.92 -17.93
N LEU A 29 3.44 4.70 -18.21
CA LEU A 29 2.75 3.47 -17.87
C LEU A 29 3.15 2.38 -18.88
N ASP A 30 4.06 1.50 -18.49
CA ASP A 30 4.62 0.45 -19.35
C ASP A 30 4.19 -0.95 -18.92
N ILE A 31 2.93 -1.30 -19.24
CA ILE A 31 2.31 -2.59 -18.87
C ILE A 31 3.11 -3.81 -19.37
N LYS A 32 3.82 -3.66 -20.49
CA LYS A 32 4.57 -4.75 -21.13
C LYS A 32 6.07 -4.75 -20.82
N GLY A 33 6.61 -3.66 -20.29
CA GLY A 33 8.05 -3.49 -20.08
C GLY A 33 8.87 -3.22 -21.36
N GLU A 34 8.23 -3.13 -22.53
CA GLU A 34 8.91 -2.95 -23.83
C GLU A 34 9.56 -1.56 -23.91
N ASN A 35 8.90 -0.52 -23.38
CA ASN A 35 9.43 0.84 -23.43
C ASN A 35 10.69 0.95 -22.57
N TYR A 36 10.66 0.41 -21.35
CA TYR A 36 11.82 0.40 -20.47
C TYR A 36 12.97 -0.40 -21.08
N ALA A 37 12.71 -1.63 -21.55
CA ALA A 37 13.73 -2.51 -22.13
C ALA A 37 14.46 -1.86 -23.32
N ILE A 38 13.74 -1.14 -24.18
CA ILE A 38 14.30 -0.52 -25.39
C ILE A 38 14.98 0.82 -25.08
N THR A 39 14.40 1.63 -24.21
CA THR A 39 14.79 3.06 -24.09
C THR A 39 15.61 3.39 -22.86
N ALA A 40 15.63 2.55 -21.82
CA ALA A 40 16.26 2.88 -20.54
C ALA A 40 17.77 3.18 -20.67
N GLY A 41 18.50 2.41 -21.48
CA GLY A 41 19.93 2.64 -21.70
C GLY A 41 20.26 3.92 -22.47
N PHE A 42 19.35 4.39 -23.33
CA PHE A 42 19.48 5.70 -23.97
C PHE A 42 19.14 6.82 -22.99
N ARG A 43 18.01 6.68 -22.29
CA ARG A 43 17.51 7.69 -21.34
C ARG A 43 18.40 7.88 -20.11
N SER A 44 19.18 6.86 -19.72
CA SER A 44 20.16 6.94 -18.63
C SER A 44 21.27 7.97 -18.88
N LYS A 45 21.47 8.40 -20.12
CA LYS A 45 22.41 9.47 -20.49
C LYS A 45 21.91 10.86 -20.11
N TYR A 46 20.60 11.02 -19.89
CA TYR A 46 19.97 12.32 -19.58
C TYR A 46 19.61 12.43 -18.09
N SER A 47 19.09 11.35 -17.49
CA SER A 47 18.69 11.32 -16.08
C SER A 47 18.67 9.90 -15.53
N LYS A 48 18.41 9.77 -14.22
CA LYS A 48 18.16 8.46 -13.59
C LYS A 48 16.90 7.85 -14.17
N VAL A 49 16.95 6.54 -14.45
CA VAL A 49 15.84 5.79 -15.03
C VAL A 49 15.40 4.72 -14.04
N PHE A 50 14.12 4.74 -13.68
CA PHE A 50 13.54 3.81 -12.70
C PHE A 50 12.40 3.02 -13.36
N ALA A 51 12.33 1.74 -13.04
CA ALA A 51 11.19 0.86 -13.35
C ALA A 51 10.60 0.33 -12.05
N LEU A 52 9.30 0.56 -11.85
CA LEU A 52 8.52 -0.02 -10.77
C LEU A 52 7.62 -1.13 -11.36
N SER A 53 7.98 -2.38 -11.08
CA SER A 53 7.23 -3.59 -11.49
C SER A 53 7.12 -4.55 -10.29
N PRO A 54 6.19 -4.29 -9.34
CA PRO A 54 6.12 -5.01 -8.07
C PRO A 54 5.89 -6.52 -8.20
N PHE A 55 5.38 -6.97 -9.36
CA PHE A 55 5.05 -8.36 -9.65
C PHE A 55 5.96 -8.99 -10.73
N ASP A 56 7.10 -8.36 -11.05
CA ASP A 56 8.08 -8.95 -11.96
C ASP A 56 8.61 -10.26 -11.37
N LYS A 57 8.54 -11.34 -12.15
CA LYS A 57 8.91 -12.70 -11.69
C LYS A 57 10.38 -12.83 -11.31
N ASP A 58 11.24 -12.02 -11.95
CA ASP A 58 12.67 -12.00 -11.70
C ASP A 58 13.05 -10.91 -10.68
N ALA A 59 12.06 -10.30 -10.02
CA ALA A 59 12.20 -9.20 -9.08
C ALA A 59 12.99 -8.00 -9.65
N ARG A 60 12.95 -7.78 -10.97
CA ARG A 60 13.59 -6.64 -11.64
C ARG A 60 12.75 -5.37 -11.49
N SER A 61 12.63 -4.90 -10.26
CA SER A 61 11.93 -3.67 -9.91
C SER A 61 12.77 -2.83 -8.98
N HIS A 62 12.77 -1.52 -9.23
CA HIS A 62 13.16 -0.56 -8.22
C HIS A 62 12.13 -0.56 -7.09
N ARG A 63 12.54 -0.09 -5.92
CA ARG A 63 11.70 0.00 -4.73
C ARG A 63 11.26 1.45 -4.55
N TRP A 64 10.00 1.63 -4.19
CA TRP A 64 9.46 2.93 -3.85
C TRP A 64 8.60 2.80 -2.60
N ASN A 65 8.82 3.69 -1.64
CA ASN A 65 8.01 3.80 -0.44
C ASN A 65 7.21 5.10 -0.52
N PRO A 66 5.88 5.07 -0.71
CA PRO A 66 5.08 6.30 -0.77
C PRO A 66 5.14 7.10 0.54
N LEU A 67 5.40 6.44 1.68
CA LEU A 67 5.53 7.14 2.96
C LEU A 67 6.84 7.93 3.10
N SER A 68 7.81 7.73 2.21
CA SER A 68 9.05 8.51 2.19
C SER A 68 8.85 9.98 1.80
N THR A 69 7.66 10.35 1.32
CA THR A 69 7.31 11.74 1.01
C THR A 69 6.64 12.46 2.18
N VAL A 70 6.34 11.78 3.28
CA VAL A 70 5.82 12.42 4.50
C VAL A 70 6.93 13.26 5.10
N ARG A 71 6.64 14.54 5.36
CA ARG A 71 7.61 15.48 5.93
C ARG A 71 7.85 15.16 7.40
N ASP A 72 9.07 15.42 7.87
CA ASP A 72 9.48 15.14 9.27
C ASP A 72 8.79 16.05 10.31
N ASP A 73 8.24 17.20 9.88
CA ASP A 73 7.56 18.14 10.75
C ASP A 73 6.18 17.61 11.15
N PRO A 74 5.91 17.38 12.46
CA PRO A 74 4.64 16.87 12.96
C PRO A 74 3.40 17.65 12.50
N LEU A 75 3.54 18.94 12.19
CA LEU A 75 2.44 19.77 11.67
C LEU A 75 1.89 19.26 10.33
N HIS A 76 2.69 18.52 9.57
CA HIS A 76 2.36 18.06 8.23
C HIS A 76 1.93 16.59 8.15
N HIS A 77 2.24 15.78 9.18
CA HIS A 77 2.02 14.33 9.17
C HIS A 77 0.59 13.94 8.78
N VAL A 78 -0.41 14.58 9.39
CA VAL A 78 -1.83 14.28 9.12
C VAL A 78 -2.20 14.60 7.68
N VAL A 79 -1.80 15.77 7.17
CA VAL A 79 -2.13 16.22 5.81
C VAL A 79 -1.44 15.34 4.76
N ASP A 80 -0.18 15.00 4.98
CA ASP A 80 0.61 14.18 4.06
C ASP A 80 0.06 12.75 4.00
N LEU A 81 -0.26 12.14 5.16
CA LEU A 81 -0.86 10.81 5.22
C LEU A 81 -2.27 10.77 4.62
N LEU A 82 -3.10 11.79 4.84
CA LEU A 82 -4.41 11.89 4.21
C LEU A 82 -4.30 12.02 2.68
N SER A 83 -3.33 12.81 2.20
CA SER A 83 -3.07 12.99 0.77
C SER A 83 -2.66 11.67 0.11
N ILE A 84 -1.75 10.92 0.74
CA ILE A 84 -1.36 9.57 0.27
C ILE A 84 -2.57 8.62 0.34
N GLY A 85 -3.32 8.65 1.44
CA GLY A 85 -4.51 7.82 1.63
C GLY A 85 -5.58 8.06 0.55
N GLN A 86 -5.76 9.31 0.10
CA GLN A 86 -6.69 9.64 -0.98
C GLN A 86 -6.28 9.03 -2.33
N VAL A 87 -4.98 8.97 -2.62
CA VAL A 87 -4.46 8.34 -3.83
C VAL A 87 -4.64 6.81 -3.78
N LEU A 88 -4.44 6.20 -2.61
CA LEU A 88 -4.55 4.75 -2.44
C LEU A 88 -6.00 4.25 -2.37
N PHE A 89 -6.90 5.05 -1.78
CA PHE A 89 -8.29 4.69 -1.54
C PHE A 89 -9.21 5.81 -2.06
N PRO A 90 -9.36 5.97 -3.39
CA PRO A 90 -10.16 7.04 -3.95
C PRO A 90 -11.67 6.80 -3.74
N SER A 91 -12.41 7.81 -3.26
CA SER A 91 -13.89 7.74 -3.16
C SER A 91 -14.61 8.43 -4.35
N GLU A 92 -13.88 9.11 -5.22
CA GLU A 92 -14.47 9.80 -6.37
C GLU A 92 -14.96 8.79 -7.42
N GLY A 93 -16.24 8.89 -7.81
CA GLY A 93 -16.85 7.97 -8.79
C GLY A 93 -17.22 6.59 -8.24
N ALA A 94 -16.98 6.33 -6.95
CA ALA A 94 -17.31 5.09 -6.28
C ALA A 94 -18.81 5.05 -5.86
N GLY A 95 -19.37 3.85 -5.77
CA GLY A 95 -20.71 3.65 -5.20
C GLY A 95 -20.73 3.94 -3.69
N VAL A 96 -21.92 4.16 -3.11
CA VAL A 96 -22.07 4.52 -1.67
C VAL A 96 -21.35 3.54 -0.73
N SER A 97 -21.46 2.24 -0.99
CA SER A 97 -20.81 1.19 -0.19
C SER A 97 -19.28 1.24 -0.32
N GLU A 98 -18.76 1.41 -1.53
CA GLU A 98 -17.33 1.48 -1.79
C GLU A 98 -16.70 2.75 -1.18
N THR A 99 -17.39 3.90 -1.29
CA THR A 99 -17.02 5.13 -0.59
C THR A 99 -16.93 4.90 0.92
N PHE A 100 -17.92 4.23 1.51
CA PHE A 100 -17.88 3.90 2.93
C PHE A 100 -16.64 3.06 3.29
N PHE A 101 -16.32 2.02 2.53
CA PHE A 101 -15.12 1.20 2.78
C PHE A 101 -13.81 1.97 2.56
N ASN A 102 -13.74 2.80 1.53
CA ASN A 102 -12.55 3.61 1.22
C ASN A 102 -12.32 4.66 2.31
N ASP A 103 -13.36 5.29 2.83
CA ASP A 103 -13.28 6.21 3.96
C ASP A 103 -12.74 5.52 5.23
N HIS A 104 -13.21 4.29 5.50
CA HIS A 104 -12.69 3.48 6.61
C HIS A 104 -11.22 3.10 6.41
N ALA A 105 -10.84 2.70 5.19
CA ALA A 105 -9.46 2.37 4.85
C ALA A 105 -8.54 3.59 5.02
N ARG A 106 -8.97 4.79 4.62
CA ARG A 106 -8.20 6.04 4.83
C ARG A 106 -8.03 6.37 6.31
N ASN A 107 -9.06 6.21 7.11
CA ASN A 107 -8.97 6.42 8.56
C ASN A 107 -8.00 5.43 9.23
N MET A 108 -8.06 4.15 8.83
CA MET A 108 -7.11 3.14 9.30
C MET A 108 -5.67 3.46 8.87
N PHE A 109 -5.50 3.85 7.60
CA PHE A 109 -4.19 4.24 7.05
C PHE A 109 -3.58 5.43 7.80
N LEU A 110 -4.38 6.45 8.11
CA LEU A 110 -3.95 7.59 8.90
C LEU A 110 -3.50 7.16 10.31
N GLY A 111 -4.32 6.39 11.02
CA GLY A 111 -4.01 5.95 12.38
C GLY A 111 -2.73 5.10 12.45
N LEU A 112 -2.58 4.14 11.54
CA LEU A 112 -1.37 3.32 11.46
C LEU A 112 -0.14 4.10 10.99
N GLY A 113 -0.32 5.10 10.12
CA GLY A 113 0.78 5.96 9.67
C GLY A 113 1.34 6.83 10.78
N LEU A 114 0.47 7.45 11.56
CA LEU A 114 0.86 8.23 12.74
C LEU A 114 1.51 7.34 13.79
N LEU A 115 0.97 6.14 14.03
CA LEU A 115 1.57 5.14 14.92
C LEU A 115 3.02 4.85 14.54
N LEU A 116 3.31 4.61 13.25
CA LEU A 116 4.67 4.31 12.80
C LEU A 116 5.60 5.52 12.82
N LEU A 117 5.11 6.72 12.50
CA LEU A 117 5.91 7.95 12.61
C LEU A 117 6.34 8.22 14.05
N GLU A 118 5.51 7.86 15.02
CA GLU A 118 5.77 8.03 16.46
C GLU A 118 6.38 6.77 17.11
N THR A 119 6.70 5.75 16.30
CA THR A 119 7.38 4.51 16.71
C THR A 119 8.66 4.31 15.89
N PRO A 120 9.74 5.06 16.18
CA PRO A 120 10.96 5.06 15.35
C PRO A 120 11.69 3.71 15.33
N GLU A 121 11.37 2.80 16.26
CA GLU A 121 11.88 1.43 16.25
C GLU A 121 11.30 0.56 15.11
N LEU A 122 10.20 1.01 14.50
CA LEU A 122 9.51 0.33 13.42
C LEU A 122 9.74 1.05 12.07
N PRO A 123 9.92 0.30 10.97
CA PRO A 123 10.12 0.90 9.67
C PRO A 123 8.83 1.55 9.15
N LEU A 124 8.89 2.83 8.78
CA LEU A 124 7.79 3.56 8.15
C LEU A 124 7.54 3.05 6.72
N THR A 125 6.77 1.97 6.59
CA THR A 125 6.45 1.32 5.31
C THR A 125 5.01 0.81 5.32
N ILE A 126 4.37 0.73 4.15
CA ILE A 126 3.04 0.09 4.02
C ILE A 126 3.08 -1.38 4.50
N GLY A 127 4.20 -2.08 4.27
CA GLY A 127 4.38 -3.45 4.77
C GLY A 127 4.32 -3.53 6.29
N GLU A 128 4.89 -2.56 7.02
CA GLU A 128 4.75 -2.50 8.47
C GLU A 128 3.34 -2.13 8.90
N MET A 129 2.70 -1.16 8.22
CA MET A 129 1.29 -0.84 8.49
C MET A 129 0.41 -2.09 8.41
N LEU A 130 0.60 -2.93 7.37
CA LEU A 130 -0.12 -4.20 7.22
C LEU A 130 0.14 -5.17 8.38
N ARG A 131 1.40 -5.28 8.85
CA ARG A 131 1.75 -6.13 10.00
C ARG A 131 1.06 -5.67 11.28
N GLN A 132 0.98 -4.35 11.51
CA GLN A 132 0.26 -3.77 12.64
C GLN A 132 -1.26 -3.98 12.51
N ALA A 133 -1.82 -3.76 11.32
CA ALA A 133 -3.23 -3.99 11.02
C ALA A 133 -3.66 -5.45 11.22
N SER A 134 -2.73 -6.40 11.07
CA SER A 134 -2.97 -7.82 11.29
C SER A 134 -2.99 -8.22 12.77
N GLY A 135 -2.78 -7.28 13.71
CA GLY A 135 -2.82 -7.51 15.15
C GLY A 135 -1.66 -8.36 15.70
N LYS A 136 -0.66 -8.70 14.89
CA LYS A 136 0.51 -9.53 15.25
C LYS A 136 0.18 -10.80 16.06
N GLY A 137 -0.92 -11.47 15.70
CA GLY A 137 -1.38 -12.71 16.35
C GLY A 137 -2.35 -12.51 17.53
N ARG A 138 -2.81 -11.28 17.76
CA ARG A 138 -3.86 -10.92 18.74
C ARG A 138 -5.02 -10.22 18.02
N PRO A 139 -6.20 -10.09 18.64
CA PRO A 139 -7.24 -9.19 18.14
C PRO A 139 -6.67 -7.79 17.92
N LEU A 140 -7.02 -7.16 16.78
CA LEU A 140 -6.47 -5.86 16.41
C LEU A 140 -6.71 -4.81 17.51
N ALA A 141 -7.88 -4.85 18.15
CA ALA A 141 -8.22 -3.92 19.22
C ALA A 141 -7.25 -4.04 20.40
N ASP A 142 -7.03 -5.25 20.91
CA ASP A 142 -6.11 -5.53 22.01
C ASP A 142 -4.67 -5.14 21.64
N HIS A 143 -4.26 -5.41 20.40
CA HIS A 143 -2.94 -5.04 19.90
C HIS A 143 -2.71 -3.53 19.89
N LEU A 144 -3.65 -2.77 19.32
CA LEU A 144 -3.53 -1.31 19.27
C LEU A 144 -3.66 -0.66 20.65
N GLN A 145 -4.52 -1.19 21.54
CA GLN A 145 -4.62 -0.73 22.92
C GLN A 145 -3.32 -0.98 23.69
N ALA A 146 -2.71 -2.15 23.52
CA ALA A 146 -1.39 -2.44 24.09
C ALA A 146 -0.34 -1.43 23.59
N MET A 147 -0.24 -1.22 22.27
CA MET A 147 0.66 -0.23 21.68
C MET A 147 0.43 1.18 22.26
N LEU A 148 -0.82 1.60 22.42
CA LEU A 148 -1.20 2.91 22.99
C LEU A 148 -0.84 3.06 24.47
N SER A 149 -0.72 1.97 25.22
CA SER A 149 -0.33 1.97 26.64
C SER A 149 1.18 1.96 26.86
N GLU A 150 1.97 1.52 25.87
CA GLU A 150 3.42 1.41 25.98
C GLU A 150 4.14 2.78 25.99
N ARG A 151 3.56 3.78 25.33
CA ARG A 151 4.14 5.12 25.22
C ARG A 151 3.08 6.21 25.01
N ARG A 152 3.50 7.47 25.13
CA ARG A 152 2.65 8.62 24.84
C ARG A 152 2.71 8.95 23.35
N TYR A 153 1.55 8.90 22.70
CA TYR A 153 1.36 9.35 21.32
C TYR A 153 0.71 10.75 21.27
N SER A 154 0.75 11.38 20.10
CA SER A 154 0.03 12.61 19.82
C SER A 154 -1.48 12.42 19.90
N GLU A 155 -2.21 13.49 20.23
CA GLU A 155 -3.68 13.44 20.24
C GLU A 155 -4.25 13.05 18.87
N ALA A 156 -3.60 13.47 17.78
CA ALA A 156 -3.99 13.09 16.42
C ALA A 156 -3.90 11.57 16.22
N CYS A 157 -2.79 10.94 16.65
CA CYS A 157 -2.60 9.50 16.57
C CYS A 157 -3.62 8.75 17.42
N VAL A 158 -3.79 9.16 18.68
CA VAL A 158 -4.74 8.54 19.61
C VAL A 158 -6.17 8.63 19.07
N ASN A 159 -6.60 9.82 18.62
CA ASN A 159 -7.93 10.02 18.07
C ASN A 159 -8.16 9.21 16.79
N ALA A 160 -7.17 9.12 15.90
CA ALA A 160 -7.27 8.33 14.67
C ALA A 160 -7.40 6.82 14.97
N LEU A 161 -6.61 6.30 15.90
CA LEU A 161 -6.68 4.89 16.32
C LEU A 161 -7.97 4.59 17.10
N GLN A 162 -8.45 5.50 17.96
CA GLN A 162 -9.71 5.30 18.67
C GLN A 162 -10.92 5.22 17.74
N ARG A 163 -10.95 6.02 16.65
CA ARG A 163 -11.98 5.91 15.60
C ARG A 163 -12.00 4.54 14.94
N LEU A 164 -10.82 3.93 14.77
CA LEU A 164 -10.72 2.56 14.24
C LEU A 164 -11.27 1.54 15.24
N LEU A 165 -10.89 1.67 16.51
CA LEU A 165 -11.33 0.78 17.59
C LEU A 165 -12.85 0.82 17.75
N SER A 166 -13.46 2.01 17.74
CA SER A 166 -14.92 2.17 17.86
C SER A 166 -15.68 1.56 16.68
N ASN A 167 -15.09 1.53 15.49
CA ASN A 167 -15.75 1.00 14.29
C ASN A 167 -15.60 -0.51 14.15
N SER A 168 -14.60 -1.11 14.81
CA SER A 168 -14.27 -2.54 14.69
C SER A 168 -15.35 -3.48 15.24
N GLU A 169 -16.19 -3.02 16.16
CA GLU A 169 -17.34 -3.79 16.66
C GLU A 169 -18.41 -4.04 15.59
N ASN A 170 -18.45 -3.23 14.53
CA ASN A 170 -19.51 -3.28 13.51
C ASN A 170 -19.02 -3.67 12.09
N THR A 171 -17.72 -3.79 11.84
CA THR A 171 -17.19 -3.92 10.46
C THR A 171 -16.08 -4.95 10.25
N THR A 172 -15.67 -5.73 11.24
CA THR A 172 -14.85 -6.93 10.95
C THR A 172 -15.73 -7.97 10.25
N PRO A 173 -15.50 -8.31 8.97
CA PRO A 173 -16.08 -9.53 8.44
C PRO A 173 -15.57 -10.67 9.31
N MET A 174 -16.51 -11.38 9.92
CA MET A 174 -16.29 -12.58 10.71
C MET A 174 -15.58 -13.63 9.83
N ALA A 175 -14.25 -13.58 9.83
CA ALA A 175 -13.38 -14.66 9.39
C ALA A 175 -12.74 -15.32 10.61
N THR A 176 -13.53 -15.52 11.67
CA THR A 176 -13.29 -16.62 12.60
C THR A 176 -14.06 -17.81 12.04
N PRO A 177 -13.41 -18.95 11.71
CA PRO A 177 -14.16 -20.16 11.46
C PRO A 177 -14.84 -20.50 12.78
N ASN A 178 -16.16 -20.30 12.84
CA ASN A 178 -16.99 -20.86 13.90
C ASN A 178 -16.91 -22.38 13.79
N CYS A 179 -15.89 -22.97 14.42
CA CYS A 179 -15.81 -24.41 14.64
C CYS A 179 -16.76 -24.75 15.80
N SER A 180 -18.06 -24.62 15.55
CA SER A 180 -19.13 -25.03 16.46
C SER A 180 -20.07 -26.00 15.76
N THR A 181 -19.56 -27.15 15.33
CA THR A 181 -20.38 -28.35 15.15
C THR A 181 -19.65 -29.54 15.74
N ARG A 182 -20.17 -30.00 16.88
CA ARG A 182 -19.83 -31.29 17.47
C ARG A 182 -20.14 -32.40 16.46
N GLY A 183 -19.19 -33.31 16.29
CA GLY A 183 -19.46 -34.66 15.79
C GLY A 183 -19.44 -34.83 14.27
N HIS A 184 -18.26 -34.90 13.66
CA HIS A 184 -18.04 -35.72 12.46
C HIS A 184 -16.55 -36.14 12.37
N PRO A 185 -16.24 -37.44 12.23
CA PRO A 185 -14.87 -37.92 12.16
C PRO A 185 -14.39 -37.92 10.70
N ASN A 186 -13.93 -36.78 10.18
CA ASN A 186 -13.08 -36.73 8.96
C ASN A 186 -12.54 -35.32 8.61
N CYS A 187 -12.06 -34.55 9.60
CA CYS A 187 -11.28 -33.35 9.30
C CYS A 187 -9.79 -33.70 9.32
N SER A 188 -9.24 -34.04 8.16
CA SER A 188 -7.80 -34.25 7.98
C SER A 188 -7.05 -32.94 8.18
N ARG A 189 -6.06 -32.96 9.07
CA ARG A 189 -5.07 -31.89 9.24
C ARG A 189 -4.30 -31.72 7.94
N GLN A 190 -4.33 -30.53 7.36
CA GLN A 190 -3.25 -30.05 6.50
C GLN A 190 -2.52 -28.97 7.28
N ASP A 191 -1.44 -29.39 7.92
CA ASP A 191 -0.46 -28.49 8.54
C ASP A 191 0.51 -27.96 7.47
N ALA A 192 0.83 -26.67 7.66
CA ALA A 192 2.14 -26.04 7.48
C ALA A 192 2.64 -25.67 6.07
N GLY A 193 2.91 -24.36 5.93
CA GLY A 193 4.26 -23.93 5.56
C GLY A 193 4.35 -22.82 4.52
N ILE A 194 4.35 -21.55 4.94
CA ILE A 194 5.06 -20.50 4.20
C ILE A 194 5.95 -19.75 5.20
N MET A 195 7.20 -20.20 5.28
CA MET A 195 8.32 -19.47 5.87
C MET A 195 8.67 -18.29 4.95
N TRP A 196 8.64 -17.08 5.48
CA TRP A 196 9.41 -15.96 4.94
C TRP A 196 10.67 -15.80 5.79
N GLY A 197 11.77 -16.37 5.32
CA GLY A 197 13.11 -16.09 5.86
C GLY A 197 13.75 -14.89 5.14
N PRO A 198 14.68 -14.16 5.78
CA PRO A 198 15.32 -12.98 5.19
C PRO A 198 16.45 -13.37 4.23
N ARG A 199 16.52 -12.68 3.09
CA ARG A 199 17.74 -12.42 2.32
C ARG A 199 17.67 -11.01 1.72
#